data_AF-A0A3C0T6Z4-F1
#
_entry.id   AF-A0A3C0T6Z4-F1
#
_cell.length_a   1.000
_cell.length_b   1.000
_cell.length_c   1.000
_cell.angle_alpha   90.00
_cell.angle_beta   90.00
_cell.angle_gamma   90.00
#
_symmetry.space_group_name_H-M   'P 1'
#
loop_
_entity.id
_entity.type
_entity.pdbx_description
1 polymer ?
#
loop_
_entity_poly.entity_id
_entity_poly.type
_entity_poly.pdbx_seq_one_letter_code
_entity_poly.pdbx_strand_id
1 'polypeptide(L)'
;MPRTLIRRPTTQIADSESLTPLLHRLFSGRGITSAVELQHDLGELLPPDTMLGLEDAAIRLASAIQDVRQILIVGDYDADGATSSALMVSALRAMGGSKVEYLVPNRFDYGYGLTPEIVDLAREFSPEIIVTVDNGISSVAGVDEANR
;
A
#
# COMPACT_ATOMS: atom_id res chain seq x y z
N MET A 1 12.47 28.00 -37.66
CA MET A 1 12.82 26.63 -38.10
C MET A 1 11.56 25.79 -38.09
N PRO A 2 11.25 25.03 -39.16
CA PRO A 2 10.10 24.13 -39.16
C PRO A 2 10.32 23.00 -38.14
N ARG A 3 9.31 22.71 -37.31
CA ARG A 3 9.34 21.56 -36.41
C ARG A 3 9.11 20.29 -37.23
N THR A 4 10.11 19.41 -37.28
CA THR A 4 9.94 18.08 -37.86
C THR A 4 9.11 17.22 -36.91
N LEU A 5 7.92 16.81 -37.34
CA LEU A 5 7.12 15.82 -36.61
C LEU A 5 7.73 14.44 -36.84
N ILE A 6 8.42 13.92 -35.84
CA ILE A 6 8.95 12.55 -35.86
C ILE A 6 7.88 11.63 -35.26
N ARG A 7 7.46 10.64 -36.04
CA ARG A 7 6.52 9.62 -35.54
C ARG A 7 7.28 8.68 -34.61
N ARG A 8 6.80 8.53 -33.37
CA ARG A 8 7.35 7.55 -32.43
C ARG A 8 7.24 6.14 -33.04
N PRO A 9 8.31 5.33 -33.04
CA PRO A 9 8.23 3.93 -33.45
C PRO A 9 7.14 3.24 -32.65
N THR A 10 6.33 2.43 -33.31
CA THR A 10 5.24 1.70 -32.66
C THR A 10 5.69 0.26 -32.55
N THR A 11 5.87 -0.26 -31.34
CA THR A 11 6.13 -1.68 -31.10
C THR A 11 4.84 -2.45 -31.35
N GLN A 12 4.92 -3.67 -31.88
CA GLN A 12 3.74 -4.52 -31.95
C GLN A 12 3.44 -5.10 -30.57
N ILE A 13 2.17 -5.06 -30.17
CA ILE A 13 1.70 -5.70 -28.94
C ILE A 13 1.51 -7.18 -29.28
N ALA A 14 2.22 -8.06 -28.59
CA ALA A 14 2.06 -9.50 -28.76
C ALA A 14 0.65 -9.92 -28.31
N ASP A 15 0.08 -10.91 -29.01
CA ASP A 15 -1.20 -11.57 -28.67
C ASP A 15 -2.39 -10.61 -28.55
N SER A 16 -2.42 -9.56 -29.38
CA SER A 16 -3.40 -8.48 -29.31
C SER A 16 -4.46 -8.53 -30.42
N GLU A 17 -4.84 -9.72 -30.91
CA GLU A 17 -5.70 -9.92 -32.09
C GLU A 17 -7.08 -9.24 -31.96
N SER A 18 -7.53 -8.97 -30.74
CA SER A 18 -8.79 -8.29 -30.43
C SER A 18 -8.71 -6.75 -30.45
N LEU A 19 -7.51 -6.16 -30.55
CA LEU A 19 -7.32 -4.71 -30.47
C LEU A 19 -7.51 -4.02 -31.82
N THR A 20 -8.22 -2.89 -31.80
CA THR A 20 -8.32 -2.01 -32.98
C THR A 20 -6.96 -1.33 -33.28
N PRO A 21 -6.68 -0.95 -34.53
CA PRO A 21 -5.44 -0.24 -34.89
C PRO A 21 -5.20 1.05 -34.09
N LEU A 22 -6.27 1.72 -33.66
CA LEU A 22 -6.18 2.90 -32.81
C LEU A 22 -5.68 2.55 -31.41
N LEU A 23 -6.26 1.53 -30.77
CA LEU A 23 -5.86 1.07 -29.44
C LEU A 23 -4.42 0.57 -29.45
N HIS A 24 -4.06 -0.22 -30.46
CA HIS A 24 -2.69 -0.69 -30.63
C HIS A 24 -1.69 0.49 -30.65
N ARG A 25 -1.97 1.54 -31.43
CA ARG A 25 -1.12 2.74 -31.48
C ARG A 25 -1.05 3.47 -30.12
N LEU A 26 -2.17 3.56 -29.40
CA LEU A 26 -2.24 4.26 -28.11
C LEU A 26 -1.50 3.52 -27.00
N PHE A 27 -1.62 2.20 -26.93
CA PHE A 27 -0.97 1.36 -25.94
C PHE A 27 0.53 1.23 -26.20
N SER A 28 0.92 0.99 -27.46
CA SER A 28 2.34 0.98 -27.84
C SER A 28 3.01 2.33 -27.54
N GLY A 29 2.28 3.44 -27.71
CA GLY A 29 2.75 4.78 -27.36
C GLY A 29 2.99 5.00 -25.86
N ARG A 30 2.38 4.17 -25.01
CA ARG A 30 2.54 4.13 -23.54
C ARG A 30 3.56 3.09 -23.08
N GLY A 31 4.20 2.37 -23.99
CA GLY A 31 5.19 1.34 -23.67
C GLY A 31 4.61 -0.03 -23.37
N ILE A 32 3.30 -0.24 -23.61
CA ILE A 32 2.66 -1.54 -23.44
C ILE A 32 3.09 -2.45 -24.59
N THR A 33 3.62 -3.63 -24.27
CA THR A 33 4.22 -4.56 -25.25
C THR A 33 3.52 -5.91 -25.36
N SER A 34 2.64 -6.24 -24.42
CA SER A 34 1.90 -7.50 -24.41
C SER A 34 0.44 -7.32 -23.97
N ALA A 35 -0.42 -8.27 -24.35
CA ALA A 35 -1.81 -8.29 -23.89
C ALA A 35 -1.96 -8.56 -22.38
N VAL A 36 -0.94 -9.16 -21.73
CA VAL A 36 -0.92 -9.40 -20.28
C VAL A 36 -0.86 -8.10 -19.49
N GLU A 37 -0.10 -7.11 -19.96
CA GLU A 37 -0.02 -5.76 -19.36
C GLU A 37 -1.36 -4.99 -19.40
N LEU A 38 -2.36 -5.49 -20.13
CA LEU A 38 -3.72 -4.93 -20.21
C LEU A 38 -4.71 -5.64 -19.30
N GLN A 39 -4.31 -6.72 -18.64
CA GLN A 39 -5.15 -7.45 -17.71
C GLN A 39 -5.26 -6.69 -16.38
N HIS A 40 -6.46 -6.65 -15.83
CA HIS A 40 -6.72 -6.01 -14.53
C HIS A 40 -7.50 -6.95 -13.59
N ASP A 41 -7.61 -8.22 -13.96
CA ASP A 41 -8.24 -9.23 -13.14
C ASP A 41 -7.40 -9.50 -11.90
N LEU A 42 -8.07 -9.76 -10.77
CA LEU A 42 -7.40 -10.01 -9.49
C LEU A 42 -6.38 -11.17 -9.56
N GLY A 43 -6.62 -12.15 -10.44
CA GLY A 43 -5.74 -13.30 -10.65
C GLY A 43 -4.41 -12.97 -11.34
N GLU A 44 -4.33 -11.81 -11.99
CA GLU A 44 -3.12 -11.33 -12.70
C GLU A 44 -2.29 -10.36 -11.84
N LEU A 45 -2.76 -10.02 -10.63
CA LEU A 45 -1.96 -9.30 -9.65
C LEU A 45 -0.85 -10.20 -9.11
N LEU A 46 0.25 -9.58 -8.67
CA LEU A 46 1.34 -10.32 -8.02
C LEU A 46 0.79 -11.08 -6.80
N PRO A 47 1.11 -12.37 -6.64
CA PRO A 47 0.70 -13.15 -5.49
C PRO A 47 1.22 -12.49 -4.19
N PRO A 48 0.38 -12.27 -3.17
CA PRO A 48 0.79 -11.56 -1.96
C PRO A 48 2.00 -12.19 -1.26
N ASP A 49 2.10 -13.51 -1.26
CA ASP A 49 3.19 -14.29 -0.66
C ASP A 49 4.58 -14.02 -1.29
N THR A 50 4.62 -13.31 -2.43
CA THR A 50 5.89 -12.81 -3.01
C THR A 50 6.41 -11.53 -2.35
N MET A 51 5.60 -10.87 -1.52
CA MET A 51 5.98 -9.65 -0.82
C MET A 51 6.91 -9.98 0.36
N LEU A 52 8.08 -9.34 0.37
CA LEU A 52 9.10 -9.54 1.40
C LEU A 52 8.52 -9.32 2.81
N GLY A 53 8.67 -10.32 3.68
CA GLY A 53 8.27 -10.26 5.08
C GLY A 53 6.76 -10.38 5.33
N LEU A 54 5.94 -10.63 4.29
CA LEU A 54 4.48 -10.70 4.46
C LEU A 54 4.07 -11.87 5.35
N GLU A 55 4.66 -13.05 5.17
CA GLU A 55 4.35 -14.24 5.99
C GLU A 55 4.61 -13.97 7.48
N ASP A 56 5.79 -13.45 7.82
CA ASP A 56 6.17 -13.12 9.19
C ASP A 56 5.23 -12.07 9.82
N ALA A 57 4.85 -11.05 9.05
CA ALA A 57 3.90 -10.02 9.48
C ALA A 57 2.50 -10.60 9.72
N ALA A 58 2.02 -11.46 8.81
CA ALA A 58 0.71 -12.12 8.92
C ALA A 58 0.66 -13.03 10.15
N ILE A 59 1.71 -13.82 10.40
CA ILE A 59 1.83 -14.67 11.58
C ILE A 59 1.81 -13.82 12.85
N ARG A 60 2.58 -12.72 12.90
CA ARG A 60 2.58 -11.79 14.05
C ARG A 60 1.20 -11.23 14.35
N LEU A 61 0.48 -10.78 13.32
CA LEU A 61 -0.87 -10.24 13.49
C LEU A 61 -1.88 -11.33 13.91
N ALA A 62 -1.78 -12.52 13.33
CA ALA A 62 -2.62 -13.65 13.72
C ALA A 62 -2.42 -14.04 15.19
N SER A 63 -1.16 -14.12 15.65
CA SER A 63 -0.85 -14.35 17.07
C SER A 63 -1.36 -13.22 17.96
N ALA A 64 -1.22 -11.97 17.54
CA ALA A 64 -1.72 -10.82 18.30
C ALA A 64 -3.25 -10.83 18.47
N ILE A 65 -3.98 -11.25 17.43
CA ILE A 65 -5.43 -11.46 17.51
C ILE A 65 -5.76 -12.55 18.53
N GLN A 66 -5.08 -13.69 18.47
CA GLN A 66 -5.30 -14.82 19.39
C GLN A 66 -5.00 -14.45 20.84
N ASP A 67 -3.94 -13.68 21.06
CA ASP A 67 -3.48 -13.21 22.37
C ASP A 67 -4.26 -11.98 22.88
N VAL A 68 -5.23 -11.47 22.10
CA VAL A 68 -6.05 -10.28 22.43
C VAL A 68 -5.19 -9.05 22.73
N ARG A 69 -4.13 -8.87 21.92
CA ARG A 69 -3.21 -7.74 22.03
C ARG A 69 -3.78 -6.48 21.42
N GLN A 70 -3.35 -5.32 21.92
CA GLN A 70 -3.76 -4.03 21.38
C GLN A 70 -3.00 -3.68 20.10
N ILE A 71 -3.70 -3.64 18.97
CA ILE A 71 -3.17 -3.32 17.65
C ILE A 71 -3.61 -1.90 17.28
N LEU A 72 -2.66 -1.03 16.93
CA LEU A 72 -2.92 0.31 16.44
C LEU A 72 -2.52 0.44 14.98
N ILE A 73 -3.47 0.83 14.13
CA ILE A 73 -3.23 1.13 12.71
C ILE A 73 -2.88 2.61 12.58
N VAL A 74 -1.69 2.94 12.10
CA VAL A 74 -1.23 4.31 11.85
C VAL A 74 -1.27 4.58 10.36
N GLY A 75 -2.30 5.31 9.92
CA GLY A 75 -2.55 5.60 8.51
C GLY A 75 -2.08 6.98 8.05
N ASP A 76 -2.02 7.17 6.73
CA ASP A 76 -1.91 8.50 6.14
C ASP A 76 -3.27 9.19 6.00
N TYR A 77 -3.25 10.52 5.80
CA TYR A 77 -4.44 11.38 5.76
C TYR A 77 -5.12 11.44 4.38
N ASP A 78 -4.48 10.92 3.33
CA ASP A 78 -5.06 10.95 1.98
C ASP A 78 -6.06 9.80 1.75
N ALA A 79 -6.56 9.68 0.52
CA ALA A 79 -7.57 8.67 0.21
C ALA A 79 -7.06 7.23 0.36
N ASP A 80 -5.79 6.96 0.01
CA ASP A 80 -5.22 5.62 0.11
C ASP A 80 -4.97 5.28 1.59
N GLY A 81 -4.36 6.20 2.35
CA GLY A 81 -4.16 6.05 3.79
C GLY A 81 -5.47 5.87 4.57
N ALA A 82 -6.50 6.64 4.27
CA ALA A 82 -7.80 6.53 4.93
C ALA A 82 -8.51 5.20 4.60
N THR A 83 -8.50 4.78 3.33
CA THR A 83 -9.16 3.53 2.92
C THR A 83 -8.39 2.30 3.42
N SER A 84 -7.06 2.32 3.36
CA SER A 84 -6.20 1.28 3.92
C SER A 84 -6.37 1.14 5.44
N SER A 85 -6.51 2.26 6.17
CA SER A 85 -6.81 2.24 7.61
C SER A 85 -8.16 1.60 7.90
N ALA A 86 -9.21 2.03 7.19
CA ALA A 86 -10.55 1.49 7.35
C ALA A 86 -10.60 -0.02 7.01
N LEU A 87 -9.90 -0.44 5.95
CA LEU A 87 -9.77 -1.83 5.54
C LEU A 87 -9.09 -2.66 6.62
N MET A 88 -7.93 -2.24 7.12
CA MET A 88 -7.19 -2.98 8.15
C MET A 88 -7.99 -3.12 9.44
N VAL A 89 -8.61 -2.03 9.91
CA VAL A 89 -9.46 -2.09 11.10
C VAL A 89 -10.62 -3.06 10.89
N SER A 90 -11.31 -2.98 9.75
CA SER A 90 -12.47 -3.82 9.46
C SER A 90 -12.09 -5.30 9.32
N ALA A 91 -11.00 -5.59 8.61
CA ALA A 91 -10.53 -6.95 8.36
C ALA A 91 -10.03 -7.63 9.64
N LEU A 92 -9.18 -6.96 10.42
CA LEU A 92 -8.66 -7.54 11.67
C LEU A 92 -9.77 -7.77 12.70
N ARG A 93 -10.74 -6.85 12.80
CA ARG A 93 -11.93 -7.03 13.65
C ARG A 93 -12.79 -8.20 13.18
N ALA A 94 -13.01 -8.33 11.87
CA ALA A 94 -13.74 -9.47 11.29
C ALA A 94 -13.04 -10.82 11.56
N MET A 95 -11.71 -10.83 11.68
CA MET A 95 -10.90 -12.00 12.04
C MET A 95 -10.87 -12.28 13.56
N GLY A 96 -11.59 -11.50 14.38
CA GLY A 96 -11.68 -11.68 15.83
C GLY A 96 -10.81 -10.74 16.67
N GLY A 97 -10.09 -9.81 16.04
CA GLY A 97 -9.31 -8.79 16.74
C GLY A 97 -10.21 -7.80 17.47
N SER A 98 -10.38 -7.96 18.79
CA SER A 98 -11.28 -7.12 19.59
C SER A 98 -10.67 -5.80 20.06
N LYS A 99 -9.33 -5.67 20.01
CA LYS A 99 -8.58 -4.47 20.41
C LYS A 99 -7.80 -3.89 19.23
N VAL A 100 -8.52 -3.45 18.20
CA VAL A 100 -7.94 -2.80 17.03
C VAL A 100 -8.41 -1.36 16.98
N GLU A 101 -7.48 -0.42 17.08
CA GLU A 101 -7.73 1.02 16.99
C GLU A 101 -6.96 1.62 15.81
N TYR A 102 -7.21 2.89 15.50
CA TYR A 102 -6.49 3.60 14.45
C TYR A 102 -6.09 5.01 14.89
N LEU A 103 -5.03 5.52 14.27
CA LEU A 103 -4.53 6.87 14.41
C LEU A 103 -4.20 7.41 13.01
N VAL A 104 -4.82 8.52 12.63
CA VAL A 104 -4.46 9.29 11.43
C VAL A 104 -3.95 10.64 11.91
N PRO A 105 -2.63 10.89 11.89
CA PRO A 105 -2.05 12.10 12.46
C PRO A 105 -2.26 13.32 11.57
N ASN A 106 -2.31 14.51 12.17
CA ASN A 106 -2.32 15.75 11.41
C ASN A 106 -0.93 16.02 10.82
N ARG A 107 -0.82 15.92 9.49
CA ARG A 107 0.44 16.14 8.77
C ARG A 107 1.09 17.51 9.00
N PHE A 108 0.28 18.53 9.30
CA PHE A 108 0.79 19.89 9.50
C PHE A 108 1.48 20.05 10.86
N ASP A 109 1.08 19.23 11.84
CA ASP A 109 1.59 19.29 13.20
C ASP A 109 2.77 18.33 13.38
N TYR A 110 2.73 17.15 12.73
CA TYR A 110 3.64 16.04 13.01
C TYR A 110 4.48 15.56 11.81
N GLY A 111 4.29 16.14 10.62
CA GLY A 111 4.97 15.69 9.40
C GLY A 111 4.33 14.44 8.78
N TYR A 112 5.09 13.74 7.91
CA TYR A 112 4.61 12.57 7.16
C TYR A 112 5.29 11.28 7.62
N GLY A 113 4.50 10.20 7.68
CA GLY A 113 4.93 8.88 8.15
C GLY A 113 5.02 8.77 9.67
N LEU A 114 5.47 7.62 10.17
CA LEU A 114 5.66 7.38 11.60
C LEU A 114 6.88 8.17 12.09
N THR A 115 6.66 9.31 12.75
CA THR A 115 7.69 10.11 13.42
C THR A 115 7.76 9.76 14.92
N PRO A 116 8.85 10.09 15.64
CA PRO A 116 8.90 9.92 17.09
C PRO A 116 7.73 10.59 17.82
N GLU A 117 7.30 11.77 17.37
CA GLU A 117 6.17 12.49 17.96
C GLU A 117 4.83 11.76 17.72
N ILE A 118 4.67 11.11 16.57
CA ILE A 118 3.50 10.24 16.31
C ILE A 118 3.56 8.98 17.16
N VAL A 119 4.74 8.45 17.44
CA VAL A 119 4.91 7.34 18.39
C VAL A 119 4.51 7.76 19.79
N ASP A 120 4.89 8.96 20.24
CA ASP A 120 4.46 9.50 21.53
C ASP A 120 2.93 9.62 21.61
N LEU A 121 2.28 10.11 20.55
CA LEU A 121 0.82 10.12 20.46
C LEU A 121 0.23 8.70 20.45
N ALA A 122 0.86 7.76 19.75
CA ALA A 122 0.45 6.37 19.72
C ALA A 122 0.52 5.73 21.11
N ARG A 123 1.46 6.13 21.99
CA ARG A 123 1.58 5.61 23.37
C ARG A 123 0.31 5.86 24.20
N GLU A 124 -0.50 6.88 23.89
CA GLU A 124 -1.79 7.13 24.56
C GLU A 124 -2.78 5.97 24.38
N PHE A 125 -2.65 5.23 23.27
CA PHE A 125 -3.44 4.04 23.00
C PHE A 125 -2.85 2.79 23.67
N SER A 126 -1.67 2.85 24.29
CA SER A 126 -0.98 1.68 24.86
C SER A 126 -0.87 0.48 23.88
N PRO A 127 -0.44 0.69 22.61
CA PRO A 127 -0.38 -0.38 21.63
C PRO A 127 0.72 -1.40 21.97
N GLU A 128 0.43 -2.68 21.76
CA GLU A 128 1.41 -3.75 21.76
C GLU A 128 1.97 -4.00 20.35
N ILE A 129 1.22 -3.59 19.31
CA ILE A 129 1.63 -3.63 17.91
C ILE A 129 1.18 -2.34 17.23
N ILE A 130 2.11 -1.70 16.51
CA ILE A 130 1.82 -0.61 15.57
C ILE A 130 1.92 -1.17 14.15
N VAL A 131 0.92 -0.89 13.32
CA VAL A 131 0.91 -1.21 11.88
C VAL A 131 0.77 0.07 11.10
N THR A 132 1.77 0.43 10.32
CA THR A 132 1.68 1.57 9.40
C THR A 132 1.00 1.15 8.10
N VAL A 133 0.09 1.98 7.58
CA VAL A 133 -0.52 1.79 6.26
C VAL A 133 -0.36 3.05 5.42
N ASP A 134 0.00 2.88 4.15
CA ASP A 134 0.30 3.98 3.20
C ASP A 134 1.41 4.93 3.68
N ASN A 135 2.28 4.46 4.58
CA ASN A 135 3.45 5.17 5.05
C ASN A 135 4.48 4.22 5.70
N GLY A 136 5.58 4.77 6.23
CA GLY A 136 6.47 4.06 7.16
C GLY A 136 7.79 3.55 6.57
N ILE A 137 7.91 3.41 5.24
CA ILE A 137 9.13 2.87 4.60
C ILE A 137 10.41 3.68 4.90
N SER A 138 10.27 4.98 5.16
CA SER A 138 11.36 5.90 5.52
C SER A 138 11.41 6.25 7.01
N SER A 139 10.53 5.69 7.83
CA SER A 139 10.31 6.06 9.24
C SER A 139 11.30 5.42 10.22
N VAL A 140 12.60 5.41 9.87
CA VAL A 140 13.63 4.75 10.69
C VAL A 140 13.61 5.25 12.14
N ALA A 141 13.60 6.58 12.34
CA ALA A 141 13.59 7.17 13.68
C ALA A 141 12.30 6.87 14.46
N GLY A 142 11.15 6.83 13.79
CA GLY A 142 9.88 6.45 14.42
C GLY A 142 9.86 4.98 14.80
N VAL A 143 10.38 4.09 13.96
CA VAL A 143 10.51 2.66 14.28
C VAL A 143 11.47 2.45 15.46
N ASP A 144 12.59 3.17 15.51
CA ASP A 144 13.53 3.10 16.64
C ASP A 144 12.86 3.57 17.95
N GLU A 145 12.05 4.64 17.90
CA GLU A 145 11.31 5.12 19.07
C GLU A 145 10.22 4.13 19.51
N ALA A 146 9.50 3.52 18.57
CA ALA A 146 8.47 2.53 18.87
C ALA A 146 9.01 1.24 19.53
N ASN A 147 10.29 0.94 19.32
CA ASN A 147 10.95 -0.23 19.90
C ASN A 147 11.55 0.01 21.30
N ARG A 148 11.40 1.22 21.88
CA ARG A 148 11.85 1.55 23.24
C ARG A 148 10.76 1.33 24.28
#